data_AF-A0A957KRL5-F1
#
_entry.id   AF-A0A957KRL5-F1
#
_cell.length_a   1.000
_cell.length_b   1.000
_cell.length_c   1.000
_cell.angle_alpha   90.00
_cell.angle_beta   90.00
_cell.angle_gamma   90.00
#
_symmetry.space_group_name_H-M   'P 1'
#
loop_
_entity.id
_entity.type
_entity.pdbx_description
1 polymer ?
#
loop_
_entity_poly.entity_id
_entity_poly.type
_entity_poly.pdbx_seq_one_letter_code
_entity_poly.pdbx_strand_id
1 'polypeptide(L)'
;LIAEIEIPAMPARAGWSIQEIARRHGDYAIVGVAAVVELDPAGLCRAARLIYFSVGEGPTAAPSAAAVLLGQPAGDGVIAAAARAAAQQDIDPLGDIHATPAYRRHLVEVLGRRALQEAFGRAVQA
;
A
#
# COMPACT_ATOMS: atom_id res chain seq x y z
N LEU A 1 12.16 -13.61 23.35
CA LEU A 1 10.95 -14.32 22.90
C LEU A 1 9.87 -13.26 22.70
N ILE A 2 9.19 -13.23 21.56
CA ILE A 2 7.97 -12.42 21.41
C ILE A 2 6.83 -13.21 22.08
N ALA A 3 6.08 -12.57 22.99
CA ALA A 3 5.02 -13.23 23.76
C ALA A 3 3.61 -12.94 23.22
N GLU A 4 3.39 -11.73 22.69
CA GLU A 4 2.11 -11.30 22.14
C GLU A 4 2.27 -10.19 21.09
N ILE A 5 1.22 -9.97 20.31
CA ILE A 5 1.06 -8.84 19.41
C ILE A 5 -0.36 -8.31 19.61
N GLU A 6 -0.49 -7.05 20.01
CA GLU A 6 -1.78 -6.37 20.12
C GLU A 6 -2.03 -5.53 18.87
N ILE A 7 -3.17 -5.75 18.23
CA ILE A 7 -3.59 -5.02 17.02
C ILE A 7 -4.92 -4.32 17.35
N PRO A 8 -4.99 -2.98 17.26
CA PRO A 8 -6.22 -2.25 17.52
C PRO A 8 -7.28 -2.61 16.49
N ALA A 9 -8.54 -2.61 16.91
CA ALA A 9 -9.67 -2.76 15.99
C ALA A 9 -9.67 -1.65 14.93
N MET A 10 -10.09 -1.98 13.72
CA MET A 10 -10.22 -1.01 12.64
C MET A 10 -11.26 0.06 13.01
N PRO A 11 -10.96 1.36 12.77
CA PRO A 11 -11.95 2.41 12.99
C PRO A 11 -13.11 2.29 11.99
N ALA A 12 -14.26 2.91 12.32
CA ALA A 12 -15.36 3.03 11.37
C ALA A 12 -14.91 3.80 10.12
N ARG A 13 -15.50 3.49 8.96
CA ARG A 13 -15.11 4.05 7.65
C ARG A 13 -13.64 3.83 7.29
N ALA A 14 -13.05 2.75 7.80
CA ALA A 14 -11.73 2.33 7.42
C ALA A 14 -11.77 1.08 6.54
N GLY A 15 -10.87 1.03 5.58
CA GLY A 15 -10.74 -0.09 4.66
C GLY A 15 -9.29 -0.46 4.47
N TRP A 16 -9.06 -1.70 4.06
CA TRP A 16 -7.72 -2.27 3.95
C TRP A 16 -7.60 -3.14 2.72
N SER A 17 -6.38 -3.38 2.26
CA SER A 17 -6.09 -4.35 1.21
C SER A 17 -4.67 -4.88 1.39
N ILE A 18 -4.45 -6.14 1.02
CA ILE A 18 -3.12 -6.70 0.83
C ILE A 18 -3.06 -7.24 -0.59
N GLN A 19 -2.05 -6.81 -1.35
CA GLN A 19 -1.83 -7.20 -2.73
C GLN A 19 -0.40 -7.66 -2.89
N GLU A 20 -0.17 -8.77 -3.57
CA GLU A 20 1.16 -9.29 -3.83
C GLU A 20 1.25 -9.95 -5.20
N ILE A 21 2.48 -9.99 -5.72
CA ILE A 21 2.84 -10.83 -6.86
C ILE A 21 3.97 -11.76 -6.41
N ALA A 22 3.73 -13.05 -6.59
CA ALA A 22 4.73 -14.10 -6.45
C ALA A 22 4.84 -14.88 -7.77
N ARG A 23 5.93 -15.63 -7.97
CA ARG A 23 6.13 -16.44 -9.19
C ARG A 23 5.10 -17.56 -9.31
N ARG A 24 4.66 -18.09 -8.18
CA ARG A 24 3.65 -19.12 -8.04
C ARG A 24 2.96 -18.98 -6.69
N HIS A 25 1.81 -19.62 -6.54
CA HIS A 25 1.09 -19.64 -5.27
C HIS A 25 1.93 -20.31 -4.17
N GLY A 26 2.00 -19.69 -2.99
CA GLY A 26 2.76 -20.16 -1.84
C GLY A 26 4.26 -19.78 -1.82
N ASP A 27 4.77 -19.10 -2.84
CA ASP A 27 6.12 -18.51 -2.83
C ASP A 27 6.14 -17.17 -2.07
N TYR A 28 7.34 -16.72 -1.68
CA TYR A 28 7.55 -15.35 -1.24
C TYR A 28 7.17 -14.34 -2.33
N ALA A 29 6.56 -13.23 -1.92
CA ALA A 29 6.24 -12.12 -2.79
C ALA A 29 7.51 -11.55 -3.44
N ILE A 30 7.47 -11.33 -4.75
CA ILE A 30 8.42 -10.47 -5.47
C ILE A 30 8.24 -9.04 -4.98
N VAL A 31 6.99 -8.56 -4.95
CA VAL A 31 6.59 -7.31 -4.29
C VAL A 31 5.20 -7.53 -3.73
N GLY A 32 4.94 -6.99 -2.55
CA GLY A 32 3.58 -6.79 -2.09
C GLY A 32 3.42 -5.52 -1.28
N VAL A 33 2.17 -5.19 -0.99
CA VAL A 33 1.78 -4.00 -0.25
C VAL A 33 0.59 -4.33 0.66
N ALA A 34 0.65 -3.84 1.88
CA ALA A 34 -0.49 -3.71 2.77
C ALA A 34 -0.89 -2.23 2.83
N ALA A 35 -2.16 -1.94 2.55
CA ALA A 35 -2.72 -0.59 2.58
C ALA A 35 -3.88 -0.53 3.57
N VAL A 36 -3.94 0.56 4.34
CA VAL A 36 -5.07 0.92 5.19
C VAL A 36 -5.41 2.39 4.93
N VAL A 37 -6.69 2.69 4.76
CA VAL A 37 -7.23 4.05 4.61
C VAL A 37 -8.40 4.25 5.55
N GLU A 38 -8.59 5.48 6.03
CA GLU A 38 -9.72 5.91 6.85
C GLU A 38 -10.35 7.14 6.21
N LEU A 39 -11.67 7.15 6.07
CA LEU A 39 -12.44 8.29 5.59
C LEU A 39 -13.05 9.06 6.76
N ASP A 40 -13.03 10.40 6.66
CA ASP A 40 -13.81 11.26 7.53
C ASP A 40 -15.31 11.24 7.16
N PRO A 41 -16.19 11.90 7.95
CA PRO A 41 -17.62 11.97 7.64
C PRO A 41 -17.97 12.67 6.32
N ALA A 42 -17.06 13.45 5.74
CA ALA A 42 -17.23 14.11 4.44
C ALA A 42 -16.75 13.23 3.26
N GLY A 43 -16.23 12.03 3.55
CA GLY A 43 -15.70 11.11 2.53
C GLY A 43 -14.28 11.46 2.06
N LEU A 44 -13.55 12.30 2.81
CA LEU A 44 -12.16 12.63 2.53
C LEU A 44 -11.23 11.71 3.32
N CYS A 45 -10.10 11.35 2.73
CA CYS A 45 -9.12 10.50 3.39
C CYS A 45 -8.49 11.22 4.59
N ARG A 46 -8.85 10.76 5.79
CA ARG A 46 -8.35 11.25 7.07
C ARG A 46 -6.99 10.67 7.43
N ALA A 47 -6.78 9.40 7.10
CA ALA A 47 -5.53 8.69 7.36
C ALA A 47 -5.27 7.66 6.26
N ALA A 48 -4.00 7.48 5.91
CA ALA A 48 -3.55 6.44 5.00
C ALA A 48 -2.21 5.86 5.46
N ARG A 49 -2.05 4.55 5.32
CA ARG A 49 -0.78 3.85 5.53
C ARG A 49 -0.59 2.83 4.42
N LEU A 50 0.57 2.86 3.79
CA LEU A 50 1.00 1.86 2.82
C LEU A 50 2.36 1.34 3.25
N ILE A 51 2.47 0.02 3.43
CA ILE A 51 3.71 -0.67 3.74
C ILE A 51 3.97 -1.68 2.63
N TYR A 52 5.08 -1.53 1.94
CA TYR A 52 5.54 -2.46 0.92
C TYR A 52 6.50 -3.48 1.52
N PHE A 53 6.47 -4.70 1.01
CA PHE A 53 7.36 -5.79 1.41
C PHE A 53 8.04 -6.42 0.20
N SER A 54 9.21 -7.02 0.43
CA SER A 54 10.15 -7.48 -0.61
C SER A 54 10.68 -6.35 -1.52
N VAL A 55 10.84 -5.14 -0.98
CA VAL A 55 11.33 -3.96 -1.71
C VAL A 55 12.58 -3.32 -1.08
N GLY A 56 13.20 -4.00 -0.10
CA GLY A 56 14.35 -3.53 0.65
C GLY A 56 14.76 -4.56 1.71
N GLU A 57 15.57 -4.15 2.69
CA GLU A 57 16.01 -5.01 3.80
C GLU A 57 14.88 -5.43 4.75
N GLY A 58 13.76 -4.69 4.73
CA GLY A 58 12.58 -4.97 5.53
C GLY A 58 11.31 -4.34 4.94
N PRO A 59 10.19 -4.36 5.68
CA PRO A 59 8.99 -3.65 5.28
C PRO A 59 9.25 -2.14 5.17
N THR A 60 8.89 -1.54 4.05
CA THR A 60 9.15 -0.13 3.74
C THR A 60 7.85 0.65 3.71
N ALA A 61 7.74 1.67 4.55
CA ALA A 61 6.59 2.58 4.54
C ALA A 61 6.66 3.53 3.34
N ALA A 62 5.50 3.90 2.80
CA ALA A 62 5.37 4.89 1.72
C ALA A 62 4.70 6.19 2.19
N PRO A 63 5.41 7.06 2.93
CA PRO A 63 4.86 8.29 3.48
C PRO A 63 4.50 9.33 2.41
N SER A 64 5.24 9.40 1.29
CA SER A 64 4.91 10.31 0.19
C SER A 64 3.59 9.91 -0.46
N ALA A 65 3.34 8.61 -0.62
CA ALA A 65 2.05 8.10 -1.08
C ALA A 65 0.90 8.46 -0.13
N ALA A 66 1.10 8.30 1.19
CA ALA A 66 0.10 8.65 2.19
C ALA A 66 -0.21 10.15 2.17
N ALA A 67 0.81 11.01 2.05
CA ALA A 67 0.64 12.46 2.01
C ALA A 67 -0.21 12.94 0.82
N VAL A 68 -0.09 12.29 -0.35
CA VAL A 68 -0.92 12.59 -1.53
C VAL A 68 -2.40 12.33 -1.27
N LEU A 69 -2.74 11.36 -0.41
CA LEU A 69 -4.12 10.97 -0.15
C LEU A 69 -4.80 11.87 0.88
N LEU A 70 -4.07 12.43 1.84
CA LEU A 70 -4.67 13.17 2.96
C LEU A 70 -5.54 14.35 2.48
N GLY A 71 -6.77 14.40 2.98
CA GLY A 71 -7.76 15.44 2.63
C GLY A 71 -8.37 15.30 1.22
N GLN A 72 -8.04 14.24 0.47
CA GLN A 72 -8.58 13.99 -0.86
C GLN A 72 -9.72 12.96 -0.82
N PRO A 73 -10.73 13.07 -1.71
CA PRO A 73 -11.73 12.02 -1.88
C PRO A 73 -11.10 10.79 -2.55
N ALA A 74 -11.73 9.62 -2.36
CA ALA A 74 -11.35 8.40 -3.08
C ALA A 74 -11.59 8.58 -4.60
N GLY A 75 -10.52 8.75 -5.37
CA GLY A 75 -10.61 8.95 -6.81
C GLY A 75 -9.41 8.36 -7.56
N ASP A 76 -9.65 7.85 -8.77
CA ASP A 76 -8.62 7.16 -9.56
C ASP A 76 -7.37 8.02 -9.80
N GLY A 77 -7.55 9.33 -10.03
CA GLY A 77 -6.44 10.27 -10.23
C GLY A 77 -5.54 10.40 -9.01
N VAL A 78 -6.11 10.59 -7.81
CA VAL A 78 -5.33 10.71 -6.57
C VAL A 78 -4.69 9.38 -6.18
N ILE A 79 -5.39 8.27 -6.40
CA ILE A 79 -4.86 6.93 -6.14
C ILE A 79 -3.65 6.64 -7.04
N ALA A 80 -3.75 6.96 -8.33
CA ALA A 80 -2.63 6.80 -9.26
C ALA A 80 -1.43 7.70 -8.88
N ALA A 81 -1.70 8.94 -8.45
CA ALA A 81 -0.66 9.85 -7.98
C ALA A 81 0.04 9.32 -6.72
N ALA A 82 -0.71 8.79 -5.75
CA ALA A 82 -0.17 8.22 -4.53
C ALA A 82 0.69 6.98 -4.81
N ALA A 83 0.23 6.08 -5.68
CA ALA A 83 0.98 4.90 -6.08
C ALA A 83 2.28 5.25 -6.82
N ARG A 84 2.26 6.30 -7.65
CA ARG A 84 3.46 6.82 -8.31
C ARG A 84 4.43 7.44 -7.31
N ALA A 85 3.94 8.20 -6.34
CA ALA A 85 4.77 8.77 -5.27
C ALA A 85 5.50 7.66 -4.49
N ALA A 86 4.81 6.56 -4.16
CA ALA A 86 5.45 5.39 -3.55
C ALA A 86 6.65 4.88 -4.38
N ALA A 87 6.44 4.67 -5.68
CA ALA A 87 7.45 4.12 -6.59
C ALA A 87 8.63 5.06 -6.83
N GLN A 88 8.40 6.38 -6.83
CA GLN A 88 9.41 7.37 -7.20
C GLN A 88 10.15 7.96 -6.01
N GLN A 89 9.51 8.04 -4.84
CA GLN A 89 10.00 8.82 -3.71
C GLN A 89 10.25 7.98 -2.46
N ASP A 90 9.48 6.91 -2.27
CA ASP A 90 9.54 6.11 -1.05
C ASP A 90 10.34 4.80 -1.20
N ILE A 91 10.48 4.29 -2.43
CA ILE A 91 11.04 2.94 -2.66
C ILE A 91 12.21 2.96 -3.65
N ASP A 92 13.35 2.48 -3.16
CA ASP A 92 14.55 2.21 -3.96
C ASP A 92 14.98 0.74 -3.82
N PRO A 93 14.39 -0.16 -4.63
CA PRO A 93 14.57 -1.59 -4.44
C PRO A 93 15.85 -2.08 -5.13
N LEU A 94 16.54 -3.03 -4.50
CA LEU A 94 17.62 -3.77 -5.14
C LEU A 94 17.06 -4.86 -6.07
N GLY A 95 17.87 -5.24 -7.05
CA GLY A 95 17.58 -6.34 -7.96
C GLY A 95 18.12 -7.65 -7.43
N ASP A 96 17.55 -8.76 -7.90
CA ASP A 96 18.05 -10.09 -7.63
C ASP A 96 17.72 -11.05 -8.80
N ILE A 97 17.91 -12.35 -8.57
CA ILE A 97 17.60 -13.41 -9.54
C ILE A 97 16.10 -13.54 -9.86
N HIS A 98 15.22 -12.88 -9.10
CA HIS A 98 13.77 -12.96 -9.26
C HIS A 98 13.20 -11.73 -9.98
N ALA A 99 13.81 -10.56 -9.79
CA ALA A 99 13.35 -9.33 -10.40
C ALA A 99 14.42 -8.23 -10.46
N THR A 100 14.38 -7.42 -11.51
CA THR A 100 15.19 -6.21 -11.61
C THR A 100 14.65 -5.10 -10.70
N PRO A 101 15.48 -4.11 -10.32
CA PRO A 101 15.02 -2.92 -9.58
C PRO A 101 13.86 -2.21 -10.28
N ALA A 102 13.97 -2.06 -11.60
CA ALA A 102 12.96 -1.41 -12.43
C ALA A 102 11.63 -2.17 -12.40
N TYR A 103 11.65 -3.50 -12.45
CA TYR A 103 10.44 -4.31 -12.38
C TYR A 103 9.80 -4.22 -10.98
N ARG A 104 10.59 -4.27 -9.90
CA ARG A 104 10.05 -4.09 -8.54
C ARG A 104 9.41 -2.72 -8.37
N ARG A 105 10.07 -1.66 -8.83
CA ARG A 105 9.52 -0.29 -8.81
C ARG A 105 8.24 -0.17 -9.64
N HIS A 106 8.16 -0.84 -10.78
CA HIS A 106 6.92 -0.91 -11.56
C HIS A 106 5.79 -1.62 -10.77
N LEU A 107 6.11 -2.74 -10.10
CA LEU A 107 5.14 -3.46 -9.27
C LEU A 107 4.66 -2.66 -8.07
N VAL A 108 5.52 -1.82 -7.46
CA VAL A 108 5.11 -0.88 -6.41
C VAL A 108 3.95 -0.02 -6.88
N GLU A 109 4.07 0.63 -8.04
CA GLU A 109 3.01 1.50 -8.56
C GLU A 109 1.74 0.69 -8.90
N VAL A 110 1.88 -0.47 -9.54
CA VAL A 110 0.74 -1.31 -9.95
C VAL A 110 -0.03 -1.84 -8.73
N LEU A 111 0.68 -2.42 -7.76
CA LEU A 111 0.08 -3.02 -6.57
C LEU A 111 -0.43 -1.94 -5.62
N GLY A 112 0.30 -0.83 -5.47
CA GLY A 112 -0.16 0.32 -4.69
C GLY A 112 -1.51 0.85 -5.17
N ARG A 113 -1.68 1.02 -6.49
CA ARG A 113 -2.95 1.45 -7.08
C ARG A 113 -4.08 0.46 -6.77
N ARG A 114 -3.85 -0.84 -7.00
CA ARG A 114 -4.86 -1.90 -6.75
C ARG A 114 -5.27 -1.96 -5.28
N ALA A 115 -4.28 -1.92 -4.38
CA ALA A 115 -4.52 -1.98 -2.94
C ALA A 115 -5.31 -0.77 -2.45
N LEU A 116 -4.99 0.44 -2.94
CA LEU A 116 -5.73 1.64 -2.59
C LEU A 116 -7.16 1.63 -3.14
N GLN A 117 -7.37 1.21 -4.40
CA GLN A 117 -8.72 1.09 -4.97
C GLN A 117 -9.60 0.16 -4.13
N GLU A 118 -9.08 -1.01 -3.74
CA GLU A 118 -9.81 -1.95 -2.91
C GLU A 118 -10.01 -1.45 -1.48
N ALA A 119 -8.98 -0.85 -0.87
CA ALA A 119 -9.07 -0.31 0.48
C ALA A 119 -10.10 0.83 0.57
N PHE A 120 -10.11 1.76 -0.39
CA PHE A 120 -11.15 2.80 -0.44
C PHE A 120 -12.54 2.22 -0.71
N GLY A 121 -12.65 1.23 -1.60
CA GLY A 121 -13.92 0.53 -1.84
C GLY A 121 -14.52 -0.08 -0.58
N ARG A 122 -13.69 -0.70 0.26
CA ARG A 122 -14.09 -1.26 1.56
C ARG A 122 -14.41 -0.17 2.60
N ALA A 123 -13.64 0.92 2.61
CA ALA A 123 -13.86 2.04 3.54
C ALA A 123 -15.22 2.74 3.35
N VAL A 124 -15.71 2.80 2.10
CA VAL A 124 -17.04 3.36 1.78
C VAL A 124 -18.18 2.44 2.21
N GLN A 125 -17.93 1.14 2.35
CA GLN A 125 -18.92 0.14 2.74
C GLN A 125 -19.02 -0.07 4.26
N ALA A 126 -18.04 0.44 5.03
CA ALA A 126 -17.91 0.25 6.47
C ALA A 126 -18.57 1.38 7.27
#